data_AF-A0A7X0SKK0-F1
#
_entry.id   AF-A0A7X0SKK0-F1
#
_cell.length_a   1.000
_cell.length_b   1.000
_cell.length_c   1.000
_cell.angle_alpha   90.00
_cell.angle_beta   90.00
_cell.angle_gamma   90.00
#
_symmetry.space_group_name_H-M   'P 1'
#
loop_
_entity.id
_entity.type
_entity.pdbx_description
1 polymer ?
#
loop_
_entity_poly.entity_id
_entity_poly.type
_entity_poly.pdbx_seq_one_letter_code
_entity_poly.pdbx_strand_id
1 'polypeptide(L)'
;MAIQRVRSKKAKTEALLANPKMREHIPETTTMHRDSVREMLGRYGMIYVKPVNGTFGQGVIRIEKNQRAPYPYRFQAGERKYRFETFERMFEELQTVKRKKNYLVQQGIELLKHDGRRFDFRVMVQRSPQNRWESTGIIGRLANPRKIVTNYHSGGTPMPPEDLLREHLGGTPALHSFMQKLRGLGEDVARTLERRFPRLKEIGVDVAVGEDLKPWILEVNTLPDPFIFRKLRDRSVFRRIYSYAVAYGRFSRK
;
A
#
# COMPACT_ATOMS: atom_id res chain seq x y z
N MET A 1 -5.90 25.31 -14.81
CA MET A 1 -6.26 23.93 -15.24
C MET A 1 -6.50 23.05 -14.02
N ALA A 2 -7.50 22.16 -14.06
CA ALA A 2 -7.84 21.28 -12.94
C ALA A 2 -6.77 20.20 -12.69
N ILE A 3 -6.58 19.82 -11.41
CA ILE A 3 -5.67 18.75 -10.99
C ILE A 3 -6.20 17.41 -11.52
N GLN A 4 -5.36 16.65 -12.23
CA GLN A 4 -5.74 15.33 -12.74
C GLN A 4 -5.83 14.31 -11.61
N ARG A 5 -6.86 13.44 -11.67
CA ARG A 5 -7.09 12.35 -10.72
C ARG A 5 -7.26 11.04 -11.48
N VAL A 6 -6.58 9.99 -11.04
CA VAL A 6 -6.60 8.66 -11.66
C VAL A 6 -7.16 7.64 -10.68
N ARG A 7 -8.40 7.21 -10.94
CA ARG A 7 -9.12 6.25 -10.09
C ARG A 7 -8.63 4.81 -10.28
N SER A 8 -8.38 4.38 -11.51
CA SER A 8 -8.00 3.00 -11.84
C SER A 8 -6.66 2.62 -11.21
N LYS A 9 -6.66 1.64 -10.31
CA LYS A 9 -5.45 1.04 -9.73
C LYS A 9 -4.58 0.43 -10.84
N LYS A 10 -5.22 -0.33 -11.73
CA LYS A 10 -4.56 -0.99 -12.87
C LYS A 10 -3.76 0.01 -13.71
N ALA A 11 -4.38 1.14 -14.10
CA ALA A 11 -3.71 2.15 -14.93
C ALA A 11 -2.48 2.77 -14.25
N LYS A 12 -2.53 3.00 -12.93
CA LYS A 12 -1.38 3.50 -12.16
C LYS A 12 -0.29 2.44 -12.06
N THR A 13 -0.65 1.19 -11.82
CA THR A 13 0.30 0.07 -11.76
C THR A 13 0.96 -0.17 -13.12
N GLU A 14 0.21 -0.18 -14.23
CA GLU A 14 0.74 -0.32 -15.59
C GLU A 14 1.76 0.79 -15.91
N ALA A 15 1.45 2.06 -15.56
CA ALA A 15 2.37 3.18 -15.74
C ALA A 15 3.68 3.00 -14.95
N LEU A 16 3.62 2.43 -13.75
CA LEU A 16 4.82 2.14 -12.97
C LEU A 16 5.60 0.93 -13.52
N LEU A 17 4.92 -0.14 -13.95
CA LEU A 17 5.54 -1.33 -14.52
C LEU A 17 6.30 -1.05 -15.82
N ALA A 18 5.95 0.03 -16.54
CA ALA A 18 6.70 0.50 -17.70
C ALA A 18 8.11 1.02 -17.35
N ASN A 19 8.37 1.37 -16.08
CA ASN A 19 9.69 1.76 -15.59
C ASN A 19 10.37 0.57 -14.89
N PRO A 20 11.50 0.03 -15.42
CA PRO A 20 12.19 -1.11 -14.84
C PRO A 20 12.54 -0.94 -13.36
N LYS A 21 13.00 0.25 -12.95
CA LYS A 21 13.35 0.56 -11.56
C LYS A 21 12.13 0.45 -10.62
N MET A 22 10.94 0.82 -11.10
CA MET A 22 9.72 0.73 -10.31
C MET A 22 9.18 -0.69 -10.24
N ARG A 23 9.39 -1.49 -11.29
CA ARG A 23 8.94 -2.89 -11.36
C ARG A 23 9.49 -3.72 -10.20
N GLU A 24 10.73 -3.49 -9.80
CA GLU A 24 11.38 -4.19 -8.68
C GLU A 24 10.68 -3.97 -7.33
N HIS A 25 9.94 -2.86 -7.18
CA HIS A 25 9.22 -2.51 -5.98
C HIS A 25 7.72 -2.85 -6.05
N ILE A 26 7.23 -3.44 -7.14
CA ILE A 26 5.81 -3.78 -7.30
C ILE A 26 5.65 -5.28 -7.13
N PRO A 27 4.80 -5.75 -6.19
CA PRO A 27 4.53 -7.17 -6.06
C PRO A 27 3.85 -7.70 -7.33
N GLU A 28 4.22 -8.91 -7.77
CA GLU A 28 3.61 -9.52 -8.96
C GLU A 28 2.08 -9.49 -8.83
N THR A 29 1.39 -9.02 -9.87
CA THR A 29 -0.06 -8.80 -9.84
C THR A 29 -0.68 -9.18 -11.17
N THR A 30 -1.72 -10.00 -11.14
CA THR A 30 -2.47 -10.42 -12.33
C THR A 30 -3.99 -10.36 -12.09
N THR A 31 -4.77 -10.50 -13.15
CA THR A 31 -6.23 -10.59 -13.06
C THR A 31 -6.65 -11.87 -12.36
N MET A 32 -7.62 -11.81 -11.45
CA MET A 32 -8.11 -12.99 -10.74
C MET A 32 -8.97 -13.89 -11.63
N HIS A 33 -8.52 -15.12 -11.77
CA HIS A 33 -9.22 -16.30 -12.27
C HIS A 33 -8.70 -17.53 -11.52
N ARG A 34 -9.39 -18.67 -11.62
CA ARG A 34 -9.08 -19.88 -10.84
C ARG A 34 -7.61 -20.28 -10.96
N ASP A 35 -7.09 -20.32 -12.18
CA ASP A 35 -5.73 -20.79 -12.43
C ASP A 35 -4.68 -19.80 -11.92
N SER A 36 -4.88 -18.48 -12.10
CA SER A 36 -3.98 -17.48 -11.49
C SER A 36 -3.91 -17.57 -9.97
N VAL A 37 -5.04 -17.86 -9.29
CA VAL A 37 -5.05 -18.03 -7.83
C VAL A 37 -4.25 -19.27 -7.46
N ARG A 38 -4.46 -20.38 -8.18
CA ARG A 38 -3.73 -21.64 -7.96
C ARG A 38 -2.23 -21.48 -8.19
N GLU A 39 -1.84 -20.90 -9.32
CA GLU A 39 -0.46 -20.71 -9.74
C GLU A 39 0.28 -19.79 -8.76
N MET A 40 -0.26 -18.59 -8.51
CA MET A 40 0.39 -17.63 -7.61
C MET A 40 0.45 -18.14 -6.18
N LEU A 41 -0.59 -18.85 -5.69
CA LEU A 41 -0.55 -19.45 -4.37
C LEU A 41 0.47 -20.60 -4.29
N GLY A 42 0.63 -21.37 -5.36
CA GLY A 42 1.67 -22.39 -5.47
C GLY A 42 3.08 -21.80 -5.48
N ARG A 43 3.29 -20.70 -6.21
CA ARG A 43 4.59 -20.01 -6.34
C ARG A 43 5.00 -19.28 -5.06
N TYR A 44 4.08 -18.57 -4.42
CA TYR A 44 4.42 -17.65 -3.32
C TYR A 44 4.02 -18.16 -1.94
N GLY A 45 3.13 -19.16 -1.83
CA GLY A 45 2.59 -19.64 -0.56
C GLY A 45 1.63 -18.66 0.14
N MET A 46 1.71 -17.37 -0.16
CA MET A 46 0.80 -16.33 0.31
C MET A 46 0.47 -15.37 -0.83
N ILE A 47 -0.82 -15.01 -0.96
CA ILE A 47 -1.32 -14.04 -1.94
C ILE A 47 -2.38 -13.14 -1.32
N TYR A 48 -2.61 -11.99 -1.94
CA TYR A 48 -3.74 -11.11 -1.69
C TYR A 48 -4.66 -11.07 -2.89
N VAL A 49 -5.95 -11.28 -2.65
CA VAL A 49 -7.03 -11.15 -3.62
C VAL A 49 -7.76 -9.84 -3.32
N LYS A 50 -7.74 -8.88 -4.25
CA LYS A 50 -8.26 -7.52 -4.03
C LYS A 50 -9.11 -7.00 -5.19
N PRO A 51 -10.17 -6.20 -4.96
CA PRO A 51 -10.96 -5.62 -6.03
C PRO A 51 -10.12 -4.66 -6.90
N VAL A 52 -10.32 -4.70 -8.22
CA VAL A 52 -9.74 -3.73 -9.17
C VAL A 52 -10.12 -2.30 -8.78
N ASN A 53 -11.40 -2.11 -8.45
CA ASN A 53 -11.97 -0.85 -8.00
C ASN A 53 -12.48 -0.99 -6.56
N GLY A 54 -11.81 -0.33 -5.62
CA GLY A 54 -12.18 -0.34 -4.21
C GLY A 54 -11.35 0.64 -3.40
N THR A 55 -11.85 1.00 -2.23
CA THR A 55 -11.22 1.94 -1.30
C THR A 55 -11.07 1.31 0.08
N PHE A 56 -10.20 1.89 0.92
CA PHE A 56 -10.06 1.56 2.35
C PHE A 56 -9.69 0.10 2.69
N GLY A 57 -9.17 -0.67 1.73
CA GLY A 57 -8.87 -2.09 1.93
C GLY A 57 -10.11 -2.99 1.96
N GLN A 58 -11.28 -2.47 1.59
CA GLN A 58 -12.51 -3.25 1.61
C GLN A 58 -12.52 -4.33 0.53
N GLY A 59 -12.88 -5.55 0.94
CA GLY A 59 -12.94 -6.71 0.05
C GLY A 59 -11.57 -7.30 -0.27
N VAL A 60 -10.49 -6.86 0.39
CA VAL A 60 -9.18 -7.52 0.34
C VAL A 60 -9.25 -8.82 1.14
N ILE A 61 -8.74 -9.90 0.56
CA ILE A 61 -8.69 -11.24 1.14
C ILE A 61 -7.24 -11.71 1.07
N ARG A 62 -6.69 -12.21 2.19
CA ARG A 62 -5.36 -12.82 2.24
C ARG A 62 -5.54 -14.33 2.18
N ILE A 63 -4.85 -15.01 1.29
CA ILE A 63 -4.90 -16.47 1.13
C ILE A 63 -3.49 -17.01 1.39
N GLU A 64 -3.40 -18.08 2.17
CA GLU A 64 -2.17 -18.75 2.54
C GLU A 64 -2.29 -20.26 2.28
N LYS A 65 -1.17 -20.86 1.85
CA LYS A 65 -1.01 -22.30 1.68
C LYS A 65 0.12 -22.80 2.58
N ASN A 66 -0.19 -23.70 3.50
CA ASN A 66 0.79 -24.41 4.32
C ASN A 66 0.58 -25.92 4.19
N GLN A 67 1.38 -26.57 3.34
CA GLN A 67 1.24 -28.00 3.03
C GLN A 67 1.42 -28.93 4.23
N ARG A 68 2.05 -28.46 5.31
CA ARG A 68 2.29 -29.26 6.52
C ARG A 68 1.12 -29.22 7.51
N ALA A 69 0.08 -28.42 7.24
CA ALA A 69 -1.07 -28.30 8.11
C ALA A 69 -2.22 -29.23 7.67
N PRO A 70 -3.04 -29.75 8.62
CA PRO A 70 -4.24 -30.54 8.30
C PRO A 70 -5.21 -29.80 7.37
N TYR A 71 -5.28 -28.48 7.52
CA TYR A 71 -5.98 -27.58 6.60
C TYR A 71 -4.95 -26.72 5.88
N PRO A 72 -4.45 -27.17 4.72
CA PRO A 72 -3.36 -26.50 4.04
C PRO A 72 -3.77 -25.17 3.44
N TYR A 73 -5.06 -24.95 3.15
CA TYR A 73 -5.55 -23.69 2.60
C TYR A 73 -6.27 -22.88 3.66
N ARG A 74 -5.89 -21.60 3.78
CA ARG A 74 -6.51 -20.66 4.69
C ARG A 74 -6.75 -19.35 3.98
N PHE A 75 -7.86 -18.68 4.26
CA PHE A 75 -7.96 -17.27 3.92
C PHE A 75 -8.61 -16.45 5.01
N GLN A 76 -8.30 -15.16 5.02
CA GLN A 76 -8.88 -14.18 5.92
C GLN A 76 -9.54 -13.06 5.12
N ALA A 77 -10.83 -12.83 5.40
CA ALA A 77 -11.62 -11.76 4.81
C ALA A 77 -12.16 -10.86 5.93
N GLY A 78 -11.60 -9.65 6.07
CA GLY A 78 -11.84 -8.82 7.25
C GLY A 78 -11.35 -9.50 8.52
N GLU A 79 -12.26 -9.76 9.46
CA GLU A 79 -11.96 -10.45 10.73
C GLU A 79 -12.25 -11.96 10.67
N ARG A 80 -12.95 -12.42 9.64
CA ARG A 80 -13.32 -13.84 9.48
C ARG A 80 -12.16 -14.64 8.89
N LYS A 81 -11.87 -15.78 9.50
CA LYS A 81 -10.84 -16.74 9.08
C LYS A 81 -11.50 -18.03 8.64
N TYR A 82 -11.05 -18.55 7.51
CA TYR A 82 -11.56 -19.75 6.87
C TYR A 82 -10.42 -20.76 6.68
N ARG A 83 -10.73 -22.05 6.74
CA ARG A 83 -9.77 -23.15 6.61
C ARG A 83 -10.37 -24.24 5.73
N PHE A 84 -9.56 -24.80 4.84
CA PHE A 84 -10.00 -25.81 3.87
C PHE A 84 -8.92 -26.87 3.65
N GLU A 85 -9.38 -28.08 3.37
CA GLU A 85 -8.54 -29.24 3.04
C GLU A 85 -8.02 -29.17 1.61
N THR A 86 -8.85 -28.67 0.68
CA THR A 86 -8.56 -28.64 -0.76
C THR A 86 -8.62 -27.24 -1.33
N PHE A 87 -7.95 -27.05 -2.47
CA PHE A 87 -7.97 -25.80 -3.21
C PHE A 87 -9.38 -25.51 -3.74
N GLU A 88 -10.09 -26.55 -4.18
CA GLU A 88 -11.41 -26.48 -4.79
C GLU A 88 -12.43 -25.90 -3.81
N ARG A 89 -12.52 -26.47 -2.59
CA ARG A 89 -13.39 -25.97 -1.53
C ARG A 89 -13.05 -24.54 -1.14
N MET A 90 -11.76 -24.22 -1.05
CA MET A 90 -11.31 -22.85 -0.75
C MET A 90 -11.75 -21.88 -1.84
N PHE A 91 -11.59 -22.24 -3.11
CA PHE A 91 -11.91 -21.37 -4.23
C PHE A 91 -13.42 -21.15 -4.38
N GLU A 92 -14.25 -22.18 -4.16
CA GLU A 92 -15.71 -22.05 -4.13
C GLU A 92 -16.15 -21.04 -3.06
N GLU A 93 -15.66 -21.17 -1.83
CA GLU A 93 -15.99 -20.23 -0.75
C GLU A 93 -15.36 -18.84 -0.97
N LEU A 94 -14.20 -18.75 -1.63
CA LEU A 94 -13.65 -17.46 -2.04
C LEU A 94 -14.61 -16.72 -2.99
N GLN A 95 -15.30 -17.43 -3.88
CA GLN A 95 -16.25 -16.85 -4.83
C GLN A 95 -17.53 -16.35 -4.13
N THR A 96 -17.93 -16.96 -3.01
CA THR A 96 -19.07 -16.52 -2.19
C THR A 96 -18.70 -15.31 -1.32
N VAL A 97 -17.49 -15.30 -0.75
CA VAL A 97 -17.01 -14.24 0.16
C VAL A 97 -16.57 -12.98 -0.59
N LYS A 98 -16.01 -13.12 -1.80
CA LYS A 98 -15.58 -11.95 -2.58
C LYS A 98 -16.80 -11.10 -2.98
N ARG A 99 -16.56 -9.81 -3.18
CA ARG A 99 -17.61 -8.91 -3.69
C ARG A 99 -17.90 -9.22 -5.17
N LYS A 100 -19.12 -8.90 -5.63
CA LYS A 100 -19.51 -8.96 -7.06
C LYS A 100 -18.81 -7.89 -7.89
N LYS A 101 -17.49 -8.00 -8.04
CA LYS A 101 -16.59 -7.10 -8.78
C LYS A 101 -15.47 -7.90 -9.44
N ASN A 102 -14.72 -7.25 -10.34
CA ASN A 102 -13.45 -7.76 -10.85
C ASN A 102 -12.37 -7.65 -9.78
N TYR A 103 -11.52 -8.68 -9.71
CA TYR A 103 -10.47 -8.81 -8.70
C TYR A 103 -9.10 -9.03 -9.36
N LEU A 104 -8.05 -8.76 -8.59
CA LEU A 104 -6.66 -9.02 -8.90
C LEU A 104 -6.11 -10.02 -7.87
N VAL A 105 -5.18 -10.86 -8.29
CA VAL A 105 -4.31 -11.66 -7.41
C VAL A 105 -2.97 -10.96 -7.36
N GLN A 106 -2.45 -10.76 -6.16
CA GLN A 106 -1.18 -10.11 -5.91
C GLN A 106 -0.31 -10.99 -5.02
N GLN A 107 0.99 -11.05 -5.30
CA GLN A 107 1.99 -11.69 -4.45
C GLN A 107 1.86 -11.20 -3.00
N GLY A 108 1.85 -12.15 -2.06
CA GLY A 108 1.99 -11.86 -0.65
C GLY A 108 3.44 -11.55 -0.30
N ILE A 109 3.64 -10.52 0.53
CA ILE A 109 4.94 -10.18 1.10
C ILE A 109 4.88 -10.41 2.61
N GLU A 110 5.88 -11.11 3.16
CA GLU A 110 6.05 -11.15 4.61
C GLU A 110 6.63 -9.81 5.07
N LEU A 111 5.78 -9.08 5.80
CA LEU A 111 6.04 -7.71 6.18
C LEU A 111 6.69 -7.67 7.56
N LEU A 112 7.49 -6.63 7.78
CA LEU A 112 7.86 -6.19 9.12
C LEU A 112 6.61 -6.02 10.00
N LYS A 113 6.81 -6.26 11.29
CA LYS A 113 5.76 -6.23 12.31
C LYS A 113 6.27 -5.50 13.53
N HIS A 114 5.40 -4.66 14.08
CA HIS A 114 5.59 -4.00 15.36
C HIS A 114 4.57 -4.55 16.34
N ASP A 115 5.02 -5.06 17.49
CA ASP A 115 4.18 -5.79 18.46
C ASP A 115 3.35 -6.91 17.81
N GLY A 116 3.96 -7.66 16.88
CA GLY A 116 3.31 -8.74 16.13
C GLY A 116 2.27 -8.28 15.09
N ARG A 117 2.08 -6.96 14.93
CA ARG A 117 1.12 -6.37 13.98
C ARG A 117 1.84 -5.82 12.76
N ARG A 118 1.30 -6.15 11.57
CA ARG A 118 1.82 -5.64 10.29
C ARG A 118 1.64 -4.12 10.22
N PHE A 119 2.56 -3.43 9.57
CA PHE A 119 2.42 -2.02 9.26
C PHE A 119 2.83 -1.70 7.82
N ASP A 120 2.43 -0.53 7.36
CA ASP A 120 2.97 0.09 6.16
C ASP A 120 3.13 1.60 6.36
N PHE A 121 3.61 2.28 5.33
CA PHE A 121 3.86 3.71 5.32
C PHE A 121 3.03 4.39 4.24
N ARG A 122 2.40 5.51 4.59
CA ARG A 122 1.88 6.48 3.62
C ARG A 122 2.95 7.55 3.42
N VAL A 123 3.56 7.56 2.23
CA VAL A 123 4.43 8.65 1.76
C VAL A 123 3.58 9.66 0.99
N MET A 124 3.44 10.88 1.51
CA MET A 124 2.81 11.99 0.81
C MET A 124 3.86 12.68 -0.06
N VAL A 125 3.59 12.79 -1.35
CA VAL A 125 4.46 13.44 -2.33
C VAL A 125 3.65 14.50 -3.06
N GLN A 126 4.17 15.72 -3.10
CA GLN A 126 3.47 16.87 -3.64
C GLN A 126 4.37 17.66 -4.58
N ARG A 127 3.75 18.37 -5.53
CA ARG A 127 4.43 19.37 -6.32
C ARG A 127 4.66 20.60 -5.44
N SER A 128 5.91 21.00 -5.28
CA SER A 128 6.27 22.21 -4.55
C SER A 128 5.91 23.47 -5.33
N PRO A 129 5.88 24.65 -4.66
CA PRO A 129 5.68 25.93 -5.34
C PRO A 129 6.72 26.20 -6.44
N GLN A 130 7.93 25.64 -6.31
CA GLN A 130 9.00 25.68 -7.32
C GLN A 130 8.82 24.62 -8.43
N ASN A 131 7.66 23.98 -8.47
CA ASN A 131 7.30 22.98 -9.47
C ASN A 131 8.25 21.76 -9.48
N ARG A 132 8.71 21.31 -8.31
CA ARG A 132 9.47 20.05 -8.12
C ARG A 132 8.66 19.02 -7.34
N TRP A 133 8.89 17.74 -7.57
CA TRP A 133 8.29 16.68 -6.74
C TRP A 133 9.06 16.57 -5.42
N GLU A 134 8.35 16.61 -4.30
CA GLU A 134 8.94 16.52 -2.96
C GLU A 134 8.09 15.62 -2.05
N SER A 135 8.76 14.73 -1.32
CA SER A 135 8.13 13.94 -0.26
C SER A 135 7.87 14.80 0.98
N THR A 136 6.64 15.30 1.13
CA THR A 136 6.25 16.27 2.16
C THR A 136 5.92 15.64 3.51
N GLY A 137 5.66 14.33 3.57
CA GLY A 137 5.42 13.64 4.83
C GLY A 137 5.45 12.12 4.69
N ILE A 138 5.81 11.43 5.77
CA ILE A 138 5.68 9.98 5.91
C ILE A 138 4.93 9.71 7.22
N ILE A 139 3.98 8.79 7.18
CA ILE A 139 3.27 8.32 8.38
C ILE A 139 3.13 6.81 8.34
N GLY A 140 3.44 6.15 9.46
CA GLY A 140 3.21 4.73 9.64
C GLY A 140 1.75 4.42 9.92
N ARG A 141 1.26 3.26 9.46
CA ARG A 141 -0.09 2.78 9.74
C ARG A 141 -0.01 1.34 10.25
N LEU A 142 -0.13 1.18 11.57
CA LEU A 142 -0.11 -0.12 12.24
C LEU A 142 -1.48 -0.80 12.08
N ALA A 143 -1.53 -1.99 11.48
CA ALA A 143 -2.77 -2.72 11.21
C ALA A 143 -3.53 -3.05 12.50
N ASN A 144 -4.86 -3.05 12.43
CA ASN A 144 -5.67 -3.57 13.54
C ASN A 144 -5.27 -5.04 13.84
N PRO A 145 -5.14 -5.47 15.11
CA PRO A 145 -4.68 -6.82 15.45
C PRO A 145 -5.49 -7.95 14.80
N ARG A 146 -6.77 -7.71 14.48
CA ARG A 146 -7.68 -8.70 13.90
C ARG A 146 -7.80 -8.63 12.38
N LYS A 147 -7.13 -7.69 11.71
CA LYS A 147 -7.29 -7.45 10.26
C LYS A 147 -5.98 -7.57 9.51
N ILE A 148 -6.09 -7.95 8.24
CA ILE A 148 -4.96 -8.06 7.30
C ILE A 148 -4.59 -6.73 6.65
N VAL A 149 -5.44 -5.70 6.76
CA VAL A 149 -5.21 -4.38 6.17
C VAL A 149 -4.78 -3.37 7.23
N THR A 150 -3.82 -2.53 6.86
CA THR A 150 -3.22 -1.43 7.63
C THR A 150 -4.01 -0.12 7.56
N ASN A 151 -5.01 -0.05 6.67
CA ASN A 151 -5.66 1.21 6.32
C ASN A 151 -6.30 1.90 7.56
N TYR A 152 -6.04 3.20 7.71
CA TYR A 152 -6.56 4.01 8.81
C TYR A 152 -8.08 3.92 8.96
N HIS A 153 -8.84 4.03 7.86
CA HIS A 153 -10.30 3.94 7.88
C HIS A 153 -10.83 2.53 8.21
N SER A 154 -9.95 1.52 8.20
CA SER A 154 -10.25 0.15 8.61
C SER A 154 -9.81 -0.16 10.04
N GLY A 155 -9.38 0.85 10.81
CA GLY A 155 -8.97 0.72 12.21
C GLY A 155 -7.46 0.61 12.41
N GLY A 156 -6.65 0.99 11.41
CA GLY A 156 -5.21 1.12 11.57
C GLY A 156 -4.82 2.31 12.45
N THR A 157 -3.76 2.18 13.23
CA THR A 157 -3.26 3.24 14.13
C THR A 157 -2.17 4.04 13.43
N PRO A 158 -2.34 5.36 13.21
CA PRO A 158 -1.29 6.21 12.67
C PRO A 158 -0.16 6.39 13.70
N MET A 159 1.09 6.19 13.27
CA MET A 159 2.27 6.27 14.13
C MET A 159 3.41 7.02 13.43
N PRO A 160 4.33 7.64 14.19
CA PRO A 160 5.61 8.08 13.64
C PRO A 160 6.33 6.90 12.98
N PRO A 161 6.81 7.04 11.73
CA PRO A 161 7.49 5.95 11.04
C PRO A 161 8.76 5.49 11.78
N GLU A 162 9.41 6.38 12.53
CA GLU A 162 10.59 6.11 13.33
C GLU A 162 10.31 5.07 14.42
N ASP A 163 9.13 5.14 15.06
CA ASP A 163 8.78 4.22 16.14
C ASP A 163 8.54 2.80 15.60
N LEU A 164 8.02 2.67 14.37
CA LEU A 164 7.82 1.37 13.72
C LEU A 164 9.10 0.75 13.16
N LEU A 165 10.11 1.56 12.84
CA LEU A 165 11.34 1.08 12.20
C LEU A 165 12.49 0.86 13.19
N ARG A 166 12.42 1.45 14.39
CA ARG A 166 13.54 1.47 15.35
C ARG A 166 13.98 0.07 15.77
N GLU A 167 13.05 -0.87 15.94
CA GLU A 167 13.38 -2.26 16.33
C GLU A 167 13.91 -3.11 15.17
N HIS A 168 13.86 -2.61 13.93
CA HIS A 168 14.27 -3.34 12.72
C HIS A 168 15.57 -2.81 12.11
N LEU A 169 16.07 -1.67 12.58
CA LEU A 169 17.23 -0.99 12.00
C LEU A 169 18.32 -0.77 13.06
N GLY A 170 19.58 -0.85 12.62
CA GLY A 170 20.77 -0.73 13.48
C GLY A 170 21.07 0.69 14.00
N GLY A 171 20.07 1.39 14.51
CA GLY A 171 20.21 2.72 15.13
C GLY A 171 19.91 3.91 14.21
N THR A 172 20.16 5.11 14.73
CA THR A 172 19.75 6.39 14.13
C THR A 172 20.28 6.63 12.70
N PRO A 173 21.54 6.33 12.36
CA PRO A 173 22.03 6.52 10.99
C PRO A 173 21.30 5.63 9.97
N ALA A 174 21.09 4.35 10.30
CA ALA A 174 20.36 3.42 9.46
C ALA A 174 18.90 3.84 9.27
N LEU A 175 18.25 4.27 10.36
CA LEU A 175 16.90 4.82 10.32
C LEU A 175 16.80 6.04 9.40
N HIS A 176 17.73 7.00 9.53
CA HIS A 176 17.74 8.18 8.67
C HIS A 176 17.91 7.80 7.20
N SER A 177 18.89 6.94 6.88
CA SER A 177 19.11 6.46 5.51
C SER A 177 17.87 5.77 4.93
N PHE A 178 17.22 4.91 5.72
CA PHE A 178 16.01 4.22 5.29
C PHE A 178 14.83 5.18 5.05
N MET A 179 14.68 6.20 5.90
CA MET A 179 13.67 7.24 5.70
C MET A 179 13.92 8.04 4.41
N GLN A 180 15.18 8.35 4.07
CA GLN A 180 15.52 8.98 2.80
C GLN A 180 15.22 8.06 1.61
N LYS A 181 15.47 6.75 1.74
CA LYS A 181 15.09 5.75 0.73
C LYS A 181 13.58 5.75 0.46
N LEU A 182 12.75 5.81 1.50
CA LEU A 182 11.28 5.90 1.35
C LEU A 182 10.84 7.21 0.67
N ARG A 183 11.47 8.34 1.02
CA ARG A 183 11.21 9.64 0.37
C ARG A 183 11.57 9.62 -1.11
N GLY A 184 12.78 9.15 -1.43
CA GLY A 184 13.26 9.02 -2.80
C GLY A 184 12.36 8.11 -3.64
N LEU A 185 11.93 6.98 -3.08
CA LEU A 185 10.98 6.07 -3.74
C LEU A 185 9.65 6.77 -4.05
N GLY A 186 9.10 7.54 -3.12
CA GLY A 186 7.87 8.30 -3.35
C GLY A 186 8.00 9.30 -4.51
N GLU A 187 9.12 10.01 -4.57
CA GLU A 187 9.39 10.98 -5.63
C GLU A 187 9.62 10.31 -6.99
N ASP A 188 10.32 9.17 -7.02
CA ASP A 188 10.50 8.35 -8.23
C ASP A 188 9.16 7.84 -8.79
N VAL A 189 8.23 7.44 -7.90
CA VAL A 189 6.86 7.07 -8.27
C VAL A 189 6.14 8.27 -8.89
N ALA A 190 6.24 9.45 -8.29
CA ALA A 190 5.59 10.66 -8.80
C ALA A 190 6.11 11.06 -10.19
N ARG A 191 7.44 11.08 -10.37
CA ARG A 191 8.10 11.31 -11.67
C ARG A 191 7.70 10.27 -12.72
N THR A 192 7.58 9.01 -12.33
CA THR A 192 7.16 7.94 -13.25
C THR A 192 5.70 8.13 -13.69
N LEU A 193 4.78 8.41 -12.76
CA LEU A 193 3.37 8.63 -13.09
C LEU A 193 3.15 9.90 -13.91
N GLU A 194 3.91 10.97 -13.68
CA GLU A 194 3.80 12.23 -14.41
C GLU A 194 3.95 12.05 -15.93
N ARG A 195 4.81 11.12 -16.39
CA ARG A 195 4.97 10.82 -17.82
C ARG A 195 3.68 10.40 -18.50
N ARG A 196 2.80 9.70 -17.77
CA ARG A 196 1.49 9.26 -18.28
C ARG A 196 0.36 10.20 -17.87
N PHE A 197 0.50 10.88 -16.74
CA PHE A 197 -0.51 11.72 -16.10
C PHE A 197 0.08 13.10 -15.76
N PRO A 198 0.29 13.96 -16.76
CA PRO A 198 1.12 15.17 -16.63
C PRO A 198 0.52 16.27 -15.75
N ARG A 199 -0.77 16.17 -15.38
CA ARG A 199 -1.45 17.17 -14.54
C ARG A 199 -1.61 16.72 -13.08
N LEU A 200 -0.89 15.68 -12.65
CA LEU A 200 -0.81 15.32 -11.24
C LEU A 200 -0.11 16.43 -10.44
N LYS A 201 -0.59 16.69 -9.22
CA LYS A 201 0.03 17.63 -8.27
C LYS A 201 0.38 16.99 -6.94
N GLU A 202 -0.15 15.81 -6.66
CA GLU A 202 0.08 15.09 -5.41
C GLU A 202 -0.21 13.60 -5.60
N ILE A 203 0.49 12.78 -4.83
CA ILE A 203 0.19 11.36 -4.67
C ILE A 203 0.42 10.94 -3.21
N GLY A 204 -0.29 9.92 -2.78
CA GLY A 204 0.02 9.14 -1.58
C GLY A 204 0.47 7.76 -2.00
N VAL A 205 1.71 7.41 -1.72
CA VAL A 205 2.28 6.09 -1.98
C VAL A 205 2.16 5.26 -0.72
N ASP A 206 1.45 4.14 -0.81
CA ASP A 206 1.33 3.16 0.27
C ASP A 206 2.46 2.14 0.08
N VAL A 207 3.44 2.17 0.98
CA VAL A 207 4.67 1.37 0.92
C VAL A 207 4.73 0.43 2.11
N ALA A 208 4.79 -0.87 1.87
CA ALA A 208 5.12 -1.85 2.91
C ALA A 208 6.61 -2.18 2.88
N VAL A 209 7.13 -2.75 3.96
CA VAL A 209 8.54 -3.17 4.05
C VAL A 209 8.57 -4.66 4.37
N GLY A 210 9.29 -5.42 3.54
CA GLY A 210 9.51 -6.84 3.75
C GLY A 210 10.48 -7.11 4.90
N GLU A 211 10.50 -8.34 5.41
CA GLU A 211 11.51 -8.77 6.41
C GLU A 211 12.96 -8.64 5.91
N ASP A 212 13.16 -8.60 4.59
CA ASP A 212 14.41 -8.30 3.88
C ASP A 212 14.76 -6.80 3.80
N LEU A 213 14.01 -5.94 4.50
CA LEU A 213 14.09 -4.48 4.43
C LEU A 213 13.85 -3.90 3.02
N LYS A 214 13.26 -4.68 2.10
CA LYS A 214 12.89 -4.19 0.77
C LYS A 214 11.58 -3.41 0.84
N PRO A 215 11.52 -2.15 0.34
CA PRO A 215 10.27 -1.44 0.20
C PRO A 215 9.45 -1.97 -0.98
N TRP A 216 8.15 -2.15 -0.76
CA TRP A 216 7.18 -2.61 -1.75
C TRP A 216 6.02 -1.62 -1.87
N ILE A 217 5.75 -1.15 -3.08
CA ILE A 217 4.63 -0.26 -3.41
C ILE A 217 3.35 -1.09 -3.48
N LEU A 218 2.48 -0.94 -2.47
CA LEU A 218 1.20 -1.63 -2.43
C LEU A 218 0.15 -0.94 -3.29
N GLU A 219 0.10 0.40 -3.23
CA GLU A 219 -0.87 1.23 -3.94
C GLU A 219 -0.37 2.67 -4.09
N VAL A 220 -0.80 3.36 -5.14
CA VAL A 220 -0.63 4.81 -5.29
C VAL A 220 -1.98 5.49 -5.39
N ASN A 221 -2.21 6.51 -4.57
CA ASN A 221 -3.43 7.30 -4.52
C ASN A 221 -3.18 8.68 -5.13
N THR A 222 -3.97 9.08 -6.12
CA THR A 222 -3.86 10.42 -6.75
C THR A 222 -4.79 11.45 -6.10
N LEU A 223 -5.51 11.09 -5.03
CA LEU A 223 -6.25 11.98 -4.15
C LEU A 223 -6.06 11.50 -2.70
N PRO A 224 -4.82 11.58 -2.17
CA PRO A 224 -4.54 11.13 -0.81
C PRO A 224 -5.23 12.05 0.22
N ASP A 225 -5.68 11.48 1.33
CA ASP A 225 -6.13 12.24 2.50
C ASP A 225 -4.93 12.88 3.22
N PRO A 226 -4.83 14.22 3.28
CA PRO A 226 -3.75 14.91 4.00
C PRO A 226 -4.00 14.96 5.51
N PHE A 227 -5.23 14.77 5.98
CA PHE A 227 -5.59 15.01 7.38
C PHE A 227 -5.09 13.92 8.33
N ILE A 228 -4.78 12.72 7.84
CA ILE A 228 -4.11 11.67 8.62
C ILE A 228 -2.79 12.18 9.25
N PHE A 229 -2.07 13.10 8.58
CA PHE A 229 -0.83 13.67 9.09
C PHE A 229 -1.02 14.59 10.30
N ARG A 230 -2.27 14.99 10.63
CA ARG A 230 -2.58 15.64 11.93
C ARG A 230 -2.40 14.69 13.12
N LYS A 231 -2.16 13.41 12.91
CA LYS A 231 -1.90 12.46 14.00
C LYS A 231 -0.42 12.41 14.39
N LEU A 232 0.48 12.98 13.59
CA LEU A 232 1.89 13.12 13.94
C LEU A 232 2.08 14.17 15.05
N ARG A 233 3.08 13.93 15.90
CA ARG A 233 3.49 14.88 16.95
C ARG A 233 4.05 16.17 16.32
N ASP A 234 4.89 16.04 15.30
CA ASP A 234 5.39 17.18 14.55
C ASP A 234 4.31 17.77 13.64
N ARG A 235 3.80 18.95 14.06
CA ARG A 235 2.78 19.72 13.32
C ARG A 235 3.33 20.37 12.06
N SER A 236 4.65 20.54 11.93
CA SER A 236 5.29 21.14 10.76
C SER A 236 4.99 20.33 9.49
N VAL A 237 4.93 19.00 9.59
CA VAL A 237 4.62 18.09 8.49
C VAL A 237 3.25 18.40 7.89
N PHE A 238 2.20 18.45 8.74
CA PHE A 238 0.86 18.75 8.26
C PHE A 238 0.74 20.18 7.72
N ARG A 239 1.36 21.17 8.37
CA ARG A 239 1.38 22.56 7.88
C ARG A 239 1.99 22.66 6.49
N ARG A 240 3.13 21.99 6.25
CA ARG A 240 3.77 21.93 4.93
C ARG A 240 2.87 21.26 3.88
N ILE A 241 2.30 20.10 4.21
CA ILE A 241 1.37 19.38 3.33
C ILE A 241 0.20 20.27 2.92
N TYR A 242 -0.42 20.95 3.89
CA TYR A 242 -1.55 21.82 3.65
C TYR A 242 -1.17 23.06 2.83
N SER A 243 -0.02 23.68 3.13
CA SER A 243 0.49 24.83 2.39
C SER A 243 0.70 24.50 0.91
N TYR A 244 1.26 23.33 0.58
CA TYR A 244 1.44 22.91 -0.83
C TYR A 244 0.07 22.69 -1.48
N ALA A 245 -0.87 22.04 -0.79
CA ALA A 245 -2.23 21.83 -1.27
C ALA A 245 -2.97 23.12 -1.61
N VAL A 246 -2.78 24.18 -0.81
CA VAL A 246 -3.28 25.52 -1.12
C VAL A 246 -2.56 26.10 -2.34
N ALA A 247 -1.23 26.00 -2.41
CA ALA A 247 -0.43 26.59 -3.48
C ALA A 247 -0.79 26.08 -4.89
N TYR A 248 -1.10 24.79 -5.04
CA TYR A 248 -1.57 24.24 -6.32
C TYR A 248 -3.10 24.16 -6.46
N GLY A 249 -3.86 24.84 -5.57
CA GLY A 249 -5.30 25.05 -5.73
C GLY A 249 -6.19 23.85 -5.38
N ARG A 250 -5.74 22.91 -4.53
CA ARG A 250 -6.61 21.85 -3.98
C ARG A 250 -7.57 22.40 -2.92
N PHE A 251 -7.10 23.33 -2.10
CA PHE A 251 -7.90 23.98 -1.05
C PHE A 251 -7.92 25.48 -1.28
N SER A 252 -9.03 26.12 -0.93
CA SER A 252 -9.12 27.58 -0.89
C SER A 252 -8.19 28.12 0.19
N ARG A 253 -7.59 29.29 -0.06
CA ARG A 253 -7.00 30.09 1.02
C ARG A 253 -8.14 30.47 1.96
N LYS A 254 -8.04 30.06 3.22
CA LYS A 254 -8.88 30.63 4.28
C LYS A 254 -8.41 32.04 4.58
#